data_AF-A0A8J6KF23-F1
#
_entry.id   AF-A0A8J6KF23-F1
#
_cell.length_a   1.000
_cell.length_b   1.000
_cell.length_c   1.000
_cell.angle_alpha   90.00
_cell.angle_beta   90.00
_cell.angle_gamma   90.00
#
_symmetry.space_group_name_H-M   'P 1'
#
loop_
_entity.id
_entity.type
_entity.pdbx_description
1 polymer ?
#
loop_
_entity_poly.entity_id
_entity_poly.type
_entity_poly.pdbx_seq_one_letter_code
_entity_poly.pdbx_strand_id
1 'polypeptide(L)'
;MNEEYDVIVLGTGLTECILSGIMSVNGKKVLHMDRNSYYGGESASITPLEDLYKRFHMPGSPPECMGRGRDWNVDLVPKFLMADGQLVKMLVFTEVTRYLDFKVITGSFVYKAGKIFKVPSTEAEALTSSLMGMFEKRRFKKFLSFVANCQENDPKTWEGIDLKKTTMLEVYKKFDLGQDVIDFTGHALALYRTDEYLQQPCLVTIQRIRLYSESLARYGKSPYLYPLYGLGELPQGFASYVTNRVTKVGQVIRVICILSHPIKNTNDADSCQIIIPQNQVNRKSDIYVCMISYAHNVAAQGKYIAIASTTVETNDPEKEIRPALELLEPIDQKFVSVNDMYAPTDLGTESQIFISRTYDPTTHFETTCDDIKDIYKRMTGSEFDFEEMKRKKVDIYGDNQ
;
A
#
# COMPACT_ATOMS: atom_id res chain seq x y z
N MET A 1 31.34 17.61 8.88
CA MET A 1 29.96 17.44 9.40
C MET A 1 29.83 18.31 10.64
N ASN A 2 28.65 18.87 10.90
CA ASN A 2 28.40 19.55 12.17
C ASN A 2 28.43 18.55 13.33
N GLU A 3 28.67 19.02 14.55
CA GLU A 3 28.74 18.17 15.74
C GLU A 3 27.36 17.87 16.35
N GLU A 4 26.38 18.78 16.17
CA GLU A 4 25.06 18.69 16.78
C GLU A 4 23.91 18.81 15.74
N TYR A 5 22.89 17.98 15.93
CA TYR A 5 21.64 17.91 15.15
C TYR A 5 20.46 17.66 16.08
N ASP A 6 19.28 18.16 15.71
CA ASP A 6 18.04 17.90 16.47
C ASP A 6 17.55 16.46 16.27
N VAL A 7 17.69 15.94 15.05
CA VAL A 7 17.25 14.60 14.67
C VAL A 7 18.31 13.95 13.79
N ILE A 8 18.66 12.70 14.11
CA ILE A 8 19.47 11.85 13.24
C ILE A 8 18.56 10.75 12.70
N VAL A 9 18.47 10.65 11.38
CA VAL A 9 17.70 9.63 10.67
C VAL A 9 18.67 8.65 10.02
N LEU A 10 18.49 7.37 10.31
CA LEU A 10 19.33 6.29 9.81
C LEU A 10 18.51 5.40 8.87
N GLY A 11 19.03 5.19 7.66
CA GLY A 11 18.32 4.51 6.58
C GLY A 11 17.46 5.48 5.79
N THR A 12 17.40 5.27 4.48
CA THR A 12 16.78 6.23 3.58
C THR A 12 15.33 5.91 3.26
N GLY A 13 14.59 5.20 4.11
CA GLY A 13 13.24 4.66 3.84
C GLY A 13 12.15 5.60 3.52
N LEU A 14 11.05 5.07 3.01
CA LEU A 14 9.91 5.94 2.73
C LEU A 14 9.41 6.50 4.04
N THR A 15 9.35 5.64 5.08
CA THR A 15 9.01 6.04 6.44
C THR A 15 10.02 7.06 6.95
N GLU A 16 11.32 6.73 6.92
CA GLU A 16 12.40 7.58 7.44
C GLU A 16 12.50 8.92 6.71
N CYS A 17 12.37 8.96 5.40
CA CYS A 17 12.49 10.19 4.62
C CYS A 17 11.25 11.06 4.67
N ILE A 18 10.06 10.48 4.80
CA ILE A 18 8.88 11.30 5.09
C ILE A 18 9.02 11.96 6.45
N LEU A 19 9.44 11.20 7.47
CA LEU A 19 9.72 11.76 8.80
C LEU A 19 10.83 12.81 8.75
N SER A 20 11.94 12.54 8.05
CA SER A 20 13.05 13.47 7.84
C SER A 20 12.60 14.77 7.18
N GLY A 21 11.79 14.67 6.11
CA GLY A 21 11.21 15.81 5.42
C GLY A 21 10.26 16.61 6.30
N ILE A 22 9.37 15.94 7.03
CA ILE A 22 8.45 16.56 7.99
C ILE A 22 9.24 17.31 9.08
N MET A 23 10.25 16.69 9.68
CA MET A 23 11.07 17.31 10.72
C MET A 23 11.82 18.53 10.18
N SER A 24 12.36 18.43 8.95
CA SER A 24 13.05 19.55 8.29
C SER A 24 12.10 20.72 8.01
N VAL A 25 10.88 20.46 7.50
CA VAL A 25 9.86 21.50 7.27
C VAL A 25 9.43 22.15 8.58
N ASN A 26 9.42 21.39 9.68
CA ASN A 26 9.15 21.90 11.04
C ASN A 26 10.36 22.61 11.68
N GLY A 27 11.39 22.97 10.90
CA GLY A 27 12.53 23.76 11.34
C GLY A 27 13.59 23.00 12.13
N LYS A 28 13.54 21.65 12.14
CA LYS A 28 14.58 20.84 12.80
C LYS A 28 15.80 20.67 11.92
N LYS A 29 16.97 20.70 12.52
CA LYS A 29 18.25 20.37 11.88
C LYS A 29 18.41 18.86 11.82
N VAL A 30 18.19 18.27 10.65
CA VAL A 30 18.21 16.82 10.44
C VAL A 30 19.53 16.35 9.81
N LEU A 31 20.14 15.31 10.36
CA LEU A 31 21.19 14.52 9.71
C LEU A 31 20.58 13.22 9.19
N HIS A 32 20.58 13.02 7.87
CA HIS A 32 20.07 11.79 7.25
C HIS A 32 21.21 11.00 6.63
N MET A 33 21.40 9.75 7.06
CA MET A 33 22.47 8.89 6.56
C MET A 33 21.98 7.49 6.22
N ASP A 34 22.68 6.83 5.30
CA ASP A 34 22.50 5.41 4.98
C ASP A 34 23.87 4.71 4.96
N ARG A 35 23.89 3.42 5.30
CA ARG A 35 25.08 2.57 5.22
C ARG A 35 25.29 2.05 3.80
N ASN A 36 24.21 1.94 3.04
CA ASN A 36 24.24 1.44 1.68
C ASN A 36 24.72 2.55 0.74
N SER A 37 25.36 2.17 -0.35
CA SER A 37 25.74 3.11 -1.43
C SER A 37 24.57 3.46 -2.37
N TYR A 38 23.38 2.96 -2.07
CA TYR A 38 22.15 3.20 -2.79
C TYR A 38 21.08 3.64 -1.78
N TYR A 39 20.20 4.55 -2.19
CA TYR A 39 18.92 4.74 -1.51
C TYR A 39 18.21 3.41 -1.60
N GLY A 40 17.68 2.86 -0.51
CA GLY A 40 17.09 1.54 -0.72
C GLY A 40 16.34 0.87 0.37
N GLY A 41 17.10 0.54 1.39
CA GLY A 41 17.20 -0.85 1.77
C GLY A 41 15.85 -1.58 1.93
N GLU A 42 15.77 -2.88 1.69
CA GLU A 42 14.49 -3.63 1.66
C GLU A 42 13.46 -3.18 0.60
N SER A 43 13.03 -1.92 0.51
CA SER A 43 12.06 -1.40 -0.48
C SER A 43 12.72 -0.78 -1.72
N ALA A 44 13.97 -1.15 -2.01
CA ALA A 44 14.76 -0.51 -3.04
C ALA A 44 14.20 -0.76 -4.45
N SER A 45 14.43 0.18 -5.38
CA SER A 45 14.23 -0.07 -6.81
C SER A 45 15.54 -0.46 -7.47
N ILE A 46 15.59 -1.65 -8.07
CA ILE A 46 16.81 -2.21 -8.64
C ILE A 46 16.87 -1.92 -10.14
N THR A 47 17.98 -1.32 -10.57
CA THR A 47 18.30 -1.03 -11.96
C THR A 47 19.81 -1.15 -12.18
N PRO A 48 20.28 -1.67 -13.33
CA PRO A 48 19.51 -2.27 -14.42
C PRO A 48 19.05 -3.71 -14.10
N LEU A 49 18.31 -4.36 -15.00
CA LEU A 49 17.79 -5.72 -14.81
C LEU A 49 18.89 -6.76 -14.47
N GLU A 50 20.11 -6.58 -14.97
CA GLU A 50 21.26 -7.42 -14.65
C GLU A 50 21.55 -7.44 -13.14
N ASP A 51 21.36 -6.33 -12.44
CA ASP A 51 21.58 -6.24 -11.00
C ASP A 51 20.48 -6.94 -10.20
N LEU A 52 19.25 -7.01 -10.74
CA LEU A 52 18.19 -7.86 -10.18
C LEU A 52 18.57 -9.34 -10.31
N TYR A 53 19.07 -9.77 -11.46
CA TYR A 53 19.55 -11.15 -11.66
C TYR A 53 20.68 -11.50 -10.68
N LYS A 54 21.67 -10.62 -10.53
CA LYS A 54 22.76 -10.79 -9.56
C LYS A 54 22.25 -10.89 -8.13
N ARG A 55 21.33 -9.99 -7.73
CA ARG A 55 20.77 -9.94 -6.38
C ARG A 55 20.08 -11.25 -5.99
N PHE A 56 19.36 -11.85 -6.92
CA PHE A 56 18.64 -13.11 -6.71
C PHE A 56 19.46 -14.35 -7.09
N HIS A 57 20.75 -14.19 -7.36
CA HIS A 57 21.67 -15.27 -7.74
C HIS A 57 21.16 -16.10 -8.93
N MET A 58 20.51 -15.42 -9.88
CA MET A 58 19.98 -16.09 -11.07
C MET A 58 21.14 -16.51 -11.99
N PRO A 59 21.06 -17.70 -12.61
CA PRO A 59 22.08 -18.15 -13.53
C PRO A 59 22.05 -17.32 -14.82
N GLY A 60 23.23 -16.81 -15.22
CA GLY A 60 23.42 -16.06 -16.46
C GLY A 60 22.97 -14.59 -16.40
N SER A 61 22.99 -13.94 -17.56
CA SER A 61 22.45 -12.59 -17.76
C SER A 61 20.97 -12.67 -18.17
N PRO A 62 20.20 -11.57 -18.03
CA PRO A 62 18.87 -11.49 -18.62
C PRO A 62 18.90 -11.84 -20.12
N PRO A 63 17.96 -12.65 -20.63
CA PRO A 63 17.92 -12.98 -22.05
C PRO A 63 17.56 -11.74 -22.88
N GLU A 64 17.97 -11.71 -24.16
CA GLU A 64 17.76 -10.56 -25.05
C GLU A 64 16.29 -10.15 -25.19
N CYS A 65 15.36 -11.11 -25.06
CA CYS A 65 13.92 -10.87 -25.10
C CYS A 65 13.40 -10.02 -23.92
N MET A 66 14.21 -9.74 -22.89
CA MET A 66 13.90 -8.82 -21.80
C MET A 66 14.12 -7.34 -22.18
N GLY A 67 14.68 -7.06 -23.35
CA GLY A 67 14.99 -5.70 -23.78
C GLY A 67 16.21 -5.11 -23.06
N ARG A 68 16.31 -3.78 -23.04
CA ARG A 68 17.48 -3.09 -22.48
C ARG A 68 17.40 -3.06 -20.96
N GLY A 69 18.43 -3.55 -20.26
CA GLY A 69 18.45 -3.62 -18.80
C GLY A 69 18.19 -2.30 -18.08
N ARG A 70 18.64 -1.17 -18.63
CA ARG A 70 18.44 0.18 -18.06
C ARG A 70 17.00 0.71 -18.11
N ASP A 71 16.14 0.08 -18.91
CA ASP A 71 14.73 0.46 -19.00
C ASP A 71 13.91 -0.16 -17.83
N TRP A 72 14.59 -0.90 -16.94
CA TRP A 72 14.01 -1.56 -15.78
C TRP A 72 14.31 -0.80 -14.50
N ASN A 73 13.28 -0.57 -13.69
CA ASN A 73 13.36 -0.05 -12.33
C ASN A 73 12.44 -0.93 -11.47
N VAL A 74 13.01 -2.00 -10.89
CA VAL A 74 12.22 -3.06 -10.25
C VAL A 74 12.20 -2.88 -8.74
N ASP A 75 11.06 -2.42 -8.24
CA ASP A 75 10.85 -2.30 -6.79
C ASP A 75 10.82 -3.67 -6.11
N LEU A 76 11.57 -3.81 -5.03
CA LEU A 76 11.55 -5.01 -4.18
C LEU A 76 10.27 -5.09 -3.33
N VAL A 77 9.68 -3.95 -3.00
CA VAL A 77 8.44 -3.83 -2.22
C VAL A 77 7.52 -2.79 -2.87
N PRO A 78 6.89 -3.11 -4.00
CA PRO A 78 5.95 -2.20 -4.66
C PRO A 78 4.70 -1.98 -3.80
N LYS A 79 4.28 -0.72 -3.71
CA LYS A 79 3.08 -0.29 -3.00
C LYS A 79 2.46 0.88 -3.73
N PHE A 80 1.13 0.90 -3.78
CA PHE A 80 0.34 1.96 -4.38
C PHE A 80 -0.08 3.01 -3.34
N LEU A 81 -0.14 4.26 -3.79
CA LEU A 81 -0.62 5.38 -2.99
C LEU A 81 -2.12 5.52 -3.20
N MET A 82 -2.90 5.53 -2.11
CA MET A 82 -4.30 5.93 -2.17
C MET A 82 -4.36 7.42 -2.54
N ALA A 83 -5.07 7.77 -3.61
CA ALA A 83 -5.09 9.11 -4.20
C ALA A 83 -5.42 10.23 -3.20
N ASP A 84 -6.45 10.04 -2.37
CA ASP A 84 -6.85 10.97 -1.30
C ASP A 84 -6.31 10.57 0.08
N GLY A 85 -5.40 9.58 0.11
CA GLY A 85 -4.81 9.03 1.31
C GLY A 85 -3.90 10.00 2.05
N GLN A 86 -3.64 9.70 3.32
CA GLN A 86 -2.80 10.54 4.18
C GLN A 86 -1.36 10.61 3.67
N LEU A 87 -0.83 9.54 3.07
CA LEU A 87 0.51 9.55 2.50
C LEU A 87 0.68 10.61 1.40
N VAL A 88 -0.27 10.69 0.45
CA VAL A 88 -0.23 11.71 -0.62
C VAL A 88 -0.27 13.11 -0.01
N LYS A 89 -1.10 13.33 1.02
CA LYS A 89 -1.15 14.60 1.75
C LYS A 89 0.20 14.94 2.40
N MET A 90 0.93 13.95 2.95
CA MET A 90 2.27 14.16 3.51
C MET A 90 3.28 14.56 2.43
N LEU A 91 3.26 13.88 1.28
CA LEU A 91 4.15 14.20 0.15
C LEU A 91 3.89 15.60 -0.43
N VAL A 92 2.63 16.04 -0.46
CA VAL A 92 2.27 17.41 -0.84
C VAL A 92 2.79 18.40 0.20
N PHE A 93 2.61 18.10 1.49
CA PHE A 93 3.07 18.96 2.58
C PHE A 93 4.60 19.19 2.57
N THR A 94 5.37 18.13 2.33
CA THR A 94 6.84 18.17 2.22
C THR A 94 7.34 18.73 0.89
N GLU A 95 6.44 19.06 -0.05
CA GLU A 95 6.73 19.54 -1.41
C GLU A 95 7.55 18.58 -2.29
N VAL A 96 7.71 17.33 -1.86
CA VAL A 96 8.44 16.31 -2.64
C VAL A 96 7.70 15.97 -3.94
N THR A 97 6.38 16.18 -3.98
CA THR A 97 5.57 16.04 -5.20
C THR A 97 6.03 16.90 -6.39
N ARG A 98 6.84 17.95 -6.17
CA ARG A 98 7.44 18.74 -7.27
C ARG A 98 8.48 17.95 -8.08
N TYR A 99 9.00 16.86 -7.52
CA TYR A 99 10.03 16.01 -8.13
C TYR A 99 9.48 14.65 -8.57
N LEU A 100 8.17 14.41 -8.40
CA LEU A 100 7.55 13.12 -8.65
C LEU A 100 6.39 13.26 -9.64
N ASP A 101 6.47 12.51 -10.71
CA ASP A 101 5.34 12.34 -11.63
C ASP A 101 4.55 11.08 -11.27
N PHE A 102 3.29 11.25 -10.91
CA PHE A 102 2.40 10.13 -10.60
C PHE A 102 1.53 9.75 -11.78
N LYS A 103 1.37 8.44 -11.98
CA LYS A 103 0.41 7.87 -12.92
C LYS A 103 -0.66 7.08 -12.15
N VAL A 104 -1.90 7.18 -12.63
CA VAL A 104 -3.04 6.44 -12.09
C VAL A 104 -2.93 4.98 -12.51
N ILE A 105 -3.11 4.07 -11.56
CA ILE A 105 -3.19 2.62 -11.83
C ILE A 105 -4.50 2.31 -12.55
N THR A 106 -4.44 1.45 -13.56
CA THR A 106 -5.57 1.25 -14.49
C THR A 106 -6.70 0.40 -13.91
N GLY A 107 -6.43 -0.52 -12.99
CA GLY A 107 -7.48 -1.38 -12.42
C GLY A 107 -7.27 -1.82 -10.99
N SER A 108 -8.39 -2.11 -10.31
CA SER A 108 -8.42 -2.75 -8.99
C SER A 108 -9.37 -3.94 -9.06
N PHE A 109 -8.85 -5.12 -8.72
CA PHE A 109 -9.54 -6.39 -8.85
C PHE A 109 -9.54 -7.15 -7.52
N VAL A 110 -10.54 -8.00 -7.35
CA VAL A 110 -10.65 -8.93 -6.24
C VAL A 110 -10.86 -10.34 -6.76
N TYR A 111 -10.21 -11.31 -6.13
CA TYR A 111 -10.35 -12.72 -6.46
C TYR A 111 -11.59 -13.32 -5.77
N LYS A 112 -12.35 -14.11 -6.52
CA LYS A 112 -13.47 -14.91 -6.03
C LYS A 112 -13.56 -16.20 -6.84
N ALA A 113 -13.55 -17.34 -6.17
CA ALA A 113 -13.76 -18.66 -6.77
C ALA A 113 -12.94 -18.93 -8.07
N GLY A 114 -11.62 -18.69 -8.04
CA GLY A 114 -10.73 -18.99 -9.18
C GLY A 114 -10.62 -17.89 -10.23
N LYS A 115 -11.35 -16.79 -10.09
CA LYS A 115 -11.39 -15.68 -11.06
C LYS A 115 -11.20 -14.34 -10.38
N ILE A 116 -10.73 -13.36 -11.13
CA ILE A 116 -10.65 -11.97 -10.68
C ILE A 116 -11.77 -11.14 -11.28
N PHE A 117 -12.25 -10.16 -10.53
CA PHE A 117 -13.33 -9.27 -10.92
C PHE A 117 -13.00 -7.84 -10.52
N LYS A 118 -13.42 -6.85 -11.32
CA LYS A 118 -13.27 -5.45 -10.95
C LYS A 118 -14.02 -5.16 -9.65
N VAL A 119 -13.37 -4.46 -8.72
CA VAL A 119 -13.96 -4.06 -7.44
C VAL A 119 -15.04 -2.99 -7.72
N PRO A 120 -16.32 -3.24 -7.39
CA PRO A 120 -17.38 -2.25 -7.57
C PRO A 120 -17.34 -1.24 -6.43
N SER A 121 -17.23 0.03 -6.77
CA SER A 121 -17.02 1.10 -5.79
C SER A 121 -17.94 2.30 -5.98
N THR A 122 -18.77 2.27 -7.03
CA THR A 122 -19.87 3.20 -7.28
C THR A 122 -21.19 2.45 -7.38
N GLU A 123 -22.30 3.17 -7.19
CA GLU A 123 -23.64 2.61 -7.38
C GLU A 123 -23.85 2.01 -8.78
N ALA A 124 -23.27 2.62 -9.82
CA ALA A 124 -23.37 2.16 -11.20
C ALA A 124 -22.60 0.84 -11.41
N GLU A 125 -21.37 0.77 -10.90
CA GLU A 125 -20.55 -0.45 -10.97
C GLU A 125 -21.14 -1.60 -10.14
N ALA A 126 -21.74 -1.29 -8.99
CA ALA A 126 -22.41 -2.29 -8.16
C ALA A 126 -23.53 -3.01 -8.92
N LEU A 127 -24.30 -2.30 -9.75
CA LEU A 127 -25.40 -2.88 -10.53
C LEU A 127 -24.93 -3.74 -11.70
N THR A 128 -23.76 -3.46 -12.27
CA THR A 128 -23.19 -4.20 -13.41
C THR A 128 -22.24 -5.32 -12.98
N SER A 129 -21.67 -5.27 -11.77
CA SER A 129 -20.67 -6.23 -11.27
C SER A 129 -21.13 -7.69 -11.30
N SER A 130 -20.30 -8.60 -11.78
CA SER A 130 -20.56 -10.04 -11.76
C SER A 130 -20.20 -10.73 -10.44
N LEU A 131 -19.73 -9.99 -9.42
CA LEU A 131 -19.39 -10.54 -8.10
C LEU A 131 -20.60 -10.99 -7.29
N MET A 132 -21.77 -10.42 -7.59
CA MET A 132 -22.99 -10.53 -6.79
C MET A 132 -24.19 -10.96 -7.62
N GLY A 133 -25.12 -11.67 -6.99
CA GLY A 133 -26.44 -11.96 -7.57
C GLY A 133 -27.31 -10.70 -7.67
N MET A 134 -28.34 -10.73 -8.53
CA MET A 134 -29.16 -9.55 -8.85
C MET A 134 -29.74 -8.82 -7.62
N PHE A 135 -30.25 -9.56 -6.63
CA PHE A 135 -30.81 -8.97 -5.40
C PHE A 135 -29.72 -8.39 -4.50
N GLU A 136 -28.60 -9.08 -4.39
CA GLU A 136 -27.47 -8.66 -3.57
C GLU A 136 -26.83 -7.37 -4.09
N LYS A 137 -26.75 -7.19 -5.42
CA LYS A 137 -26.31 -5.91 -6.03
C LYS A 137 -27.15 -4.72 -5.57
N ARG A 138 -28.48 -4.89 -5.46
CA ARG A 138 -29.38 -3.82 -5.01
C ARG A 138 -29.16 -3.47 -3.54
N ARG A 139 -28.87 -4.47 -2.71
CA ARG A 139 -28.53 -4.26 -1.29
C ARG A 139 -27.17 -3.59 -1.13
N PHE A 140 -26.17 -4.06 -1.88
CA PHE A 140 -24.84 -3.46 -1.89
C PHE A 140 -24.85 -2.02 -2.40
N LYS A 141 -25.64 -1.72 -3.44
CA LYS A 141 -25.89 -0.33 -3.89
C LYS A 141 -26.41 0.55 -2.75
N LYS A 142 -27.41 0.08 -1.99
CA LYS A 142 -27.95 0.83 -0.84
C LYS A 142 -26.89 1.05 0.24
N PHE A 143 -26.07 0.04 0.51
CA PHE A 143 -24.94 0.16 1.43
C PHE A 143 -23.92 1.21 0.97
N LEU A 144 -23.52 1.23 -0.31
CA LEU A 144 -22.63 2.26 -0.84
C LEU A 144 -23.25 3.66 -0.74
N SER A 145 -24.55 3.77 -1.01
CA SER A 145 -25.28 5.03 -0.85
C SER A 145 -25.27 5.53 0.59
N PHE A 146 -25.47 4.62 1.56
CA PHE A 146 -25.33 4.93 2.99
C PHE A 146 -23.90 5.41 3.32
N VAL A 147 -22.87 4.70 2.87
CA VAL A 147 -21.46 5.07 3.14
C VAL A 147 -21.12 6.44 2.56
N ALA A 148 -21.59 6.76 1.36
CA ALA A 148 -21.36 8.04 0.70
C ALA A 148 -22.05 9.21 1.43
N ASN A 149 -23.27 8.98 1.96
CA ASN A 149 -24.07 10.02 2.60
C ASN A 149 -23.83 10.17 4.10
N CYS A 150 -23.23 9.18 4.77
CA CYS A 150 -23.02 9.18 6.21
C CYS A 150 -22.05 10.30 6.64
N GLN A 151 -22.44 11.26 7.47
CA GLN A 151 -21.55 12.32 7.96
C GLN A 151 -21.39 12.19 9.47
N GLU A 152 -20.15 12.18 9.96
CA GLU A 152 -19.85 11.98 11.38
C GLU A 152 -20.45 13.09 12.26
N ASN A 153 -20.59 14.30 11.71
CA ASN A 153 -21.16 15.46 12.39
C ASN A 153 -22.68 15.63 12.20
N ASP A 154 -23.34 14.75 11.43
CA ASP A 154 -24.80 14.80 11.22
C ASP A 154 -25.47 13.45 11.53
N PRO A 155 -25.98 13.26 12.76
CA PRO A 155 -26.67 12.03 13.17
C PRO A 155 -27.87 11.62 12.29
N LYS A 156 -28.47 12.54 11.53
CA LYS A 156 -29.60 12.22 10.64
C LYS A 156 -29.18 11.29 9.50
N THR A 157 -27.92 11.37 9.09
CA THR A 157 -27.34 10.57 8.00
C THR A 157 -26.95 9.15 8.44
N TRP A 158 -27.01 8.85 9.74
CA TRP A 158 -26.57 7.55 10.27
C TRP A 158 -27.60 6.45 10.08
N GLU A 159 -28.81 6.79 9.65
CA GLU A 159 -29.94 5.86 9.46
C GLU A 159 -30.23 5.01 10.71
N GLY A 160 -30.00 5.56 11.91
CA GLY A 160 -30.18 4.84 13.18
C GLY A 160 -29.02 3.92 13.60
N ILE A 161 -27.84 4.04 12.97
CA ILE A 161 -26.60 3.37 13.41
C ILE A 161 -25.85 4.30 14.37
N ASP A 162 -25.35 3.79 15.50
CA ASP A 162 -24.39 4.54 16.34
C ASP A 162 -22.98 4.25 15.85
N LEU A 163 -22.37 5.20 15.11
CA LEU A 163 -21.09 4.98 14.44
C LEU A 163 -19.95 4.57 15.38
N LYS A 164 -20.02 4.94 16.66
CA LYS A 164 -18.97 4.70 17.66
C LYS A 164 -19.20 3.45 18.49
N LYS A 165 -20.37 2.81 18.36
CA LYS A 165 -20.72 1.60 19.14
C LYS A 165 -21.12 0.41 18.27
N THR A 166 -21.88 0.65 17.21
CA THR A 166 -22.34 -0.41 16.31
C THR A 166 -21.15 -0.99 15.56
N THR A 167 -21.01 -2.31 15.62
CA THR A 167 -19.95 -3.03 14.94
C THR A 167 -20.17 -3.06 13.43
N MET A 168 -19.10 -3.22 12.65
CA MET A 168 -19.26 -3.31 11.19
C MET A 168 -20.08 -4.55 10.77
N LEU A 169 -19.99 -5.65 11.52
CA LEU A 169 -20.81 -6.84 11.27
C LEU A 169 -22.31 -6.55 11.41
N GLU A 170 -22.71 -5.77 12.41
CA GLU A 170 -24.10 -5.36 12.59
C GLU A 170 -24.58 -4.45 11.44
N VAL A 171 -23.72 -3.57 10.94
CA VAL A 171 -24.01 -2.77 9.74
C VAL A 171 -24.24 -3.67 8.54
N TYR A 172 -23.36 -4.63 8.26
CA TYR A 172 -23.55 -5.57 7.16
C TYR A 172 -24.83 -6.40 7.28
N LYS A 173 -25.18 -6.85 8.50
CA LYS A 173 -26.45 -7.53 8.77
C LYS A 173 -27.66 -6.64 8.49
N LYS A 174 -27.61 -5.35 8.85
CA LYS A 174 -28.67 -4.38 8.56
C LYS A 174 -28.94 -4.26 7.04
N PHE A 175 -27.90 -4.32 6.22
CA PHE A 175 -28.01 -4.29 4.76
C PHE A 175 -28.20 -5.67 4.12
N ASP A 176 -28.27 -6.75 4.91
CA ASP A 176 -28.40 -8.14 4.43
C ASP A 176 -27.32 -8.50 3.37
N LEU A 177 -26.06 -8.19 3.68
CA LEU A 177 -24.92 -8.52 2.83
C LEU A 177 -24.34 -9.89 3.20
N GLY A 178 -24.14 -10.76 2.20
CA GLY A 178 -23.57 -12.10 2.39
C GLY A 178 -22.05 -12.08 2.59
N GLN A 179 -21.49 -13.20 3.04
CA GLN A 179 -20.07 -13.33 3.37
C GLN A 179 -19.14 -12.92 2.21
N ASP A 180 -19.46 -13.34 0.97
CA ASP A 180 -18.65 -12.95 -0.20
C ASP A 180 -18.59 -11.43 -0.41
N VAL A 181 -19.68 -10.71 -0.09
CA VAL A 181 -19.74 -9.25 -0.19
C VAL A 181 -18.95 -8.61 0.93
N ILE A 182 -19.09 -9.14 2.14
CA ILE A 182 -18.32 -8.72 3.31
C ILE A 182 -16.82 -8.87 3.03
N ASP A 183 -16.39 -10.00 2.46
CA ASP A 183 -15.00 -10.28 2.12
C ASP A 183 -14.46 -9.19 1.17
N PHE A 184 -15.05 -8.99 -0.02
CA PHE A 184 -14.49 -8.00 -0.94
C PHE A 184 -14.64 -6.56 -0.42
N THR A 185 -15.66 -6.26 0.38
CA THR A 185 -15.85 -4.91 0.94
C THR A 185 -14.80 -4.61 1.99
N GLY A 186 -14.54 -5.54 2.92
CA GLY A 186 -13.52 -5.38 3.95
C GLY A 186 -12.11 -5.34 3.39
N HIS A 187 -11.80 -6.30 2.52
CA HIS A 187 -10.42 -6.52 2.06
C HIS A 187 -10.08 -5.68 0.83
N ALA A 188 -11.01 -5.43 -0.09
CA ALA A 188 -10.71 -4.73 -1.35
C ALA A 188 -11.19 -3.27 -1.42
N LEU A 189 -12.18 -2.84 -0.62
CA LEU A 189 -12.58 -1.43 -0.49
C LEU A 189 -11.99 -0.79 0.77
N ALA A 190 -12.21 -1.42 1.93
CA ALA A 190 -11.69 -0.92 3.20
C ALA A 190 -10.22 -1.29 3.44
N LEU A 191 -9.63 -2.18 2.62
CA LEU A 191 -8.21 -2.55 2.69
C LEU A 191 -7.78 -3.04 4.08
N TYR A 192 -8.65 -3.76 4.77
CA TYR A 192 -8.26 -4.52 5.95
C TYR A 192 -7.44 -5.75 5.55
N ARG A 193 -6.58 -6.21 6.46
CA ARG A 193 -5.75 -7.40 6.27
C ARG A 193 -6.35 -8.66 6.91
N THR A 194 -7.30 -8.46 7.82
CA THR A 194 -7.95 -9.47 8.63
C THR A 194 -9.39 -9.06 8.91
N ASP A 195 -10.23 -10.02 9.30
CA ASP A 195 -11.65 -9.80 9.64
C ASP A 195 -11.88 -9.22 11.05
N GLU A 196 -10.83 -8.81 11.77
CA GLU A 196 -10.95 -8.22 13.11
C GLU A 196 -11.84 -6.97 13.14
N TYR A 197 -11.85 -6.20 12.04
CA TYR A 197 -12.67 -5.00 11.87
C TYR A 197 -14.18 -5.26 11.99
N LEU A 198 -14.62 -6.51 11.76
CA LEU A 198 -16.03 -6.88 11.86
C LEU A 198 -16.58 -6.68 13.28
N GLN A 199 -15.73 -6.82 14.29
CA GLN A 199 -16.08 -6.64 15.70
C GLN A 199 -15.77 -5.24 16.24
N GLN A 200 -15.21 -4.36 15.40
CA GLN A 200 -14.87 -2.99 15.77
C GLN A 200 -16.00 -2.02 15.38
N PRO A 201 -16.07 -0.84 16.03
CA PRO A 201 -17.00 0.21 15.63
C PRO A 201 -16.91 0.55 14.13
N CYS A 202 -18.06 0.71 13.48
CA CYS A 202 -18.16 0.84 12.03
C CYS A 202 -17.58 2.15 11.47
N LEU A 203 -17.39 3.20 12.29
CA LEU A 203 -16.92 4.52 11.84
C LEU A 203 -15.66 4.44 10.98
N VAL A 204 -14.63 3.74 11.45
CA VAL A 204 -13.34 3.65 10.75
C VAL A 204 -13.52 2.93 9.41
N THR A 205 -14.30 1.85 9.39
CA THR A 205 -14.58 1.11 8.14
C THR A 205 -15.33 1.97 7.13
N ILE A 206 -16.35 2.72 7.57
CA ILE A 206 -17.11 3.64 6.71
C ILE A 206 -16.19 4.72 6.13
N GLN A 207 -15.30 5.29 6.94
CA GLN A 207 -14.30 6.28 6.50
C GLN A 207 -13.34 5.69 5.46
N ARG A 208 -12.85 4.45 5.66
CA ARG A 208 -11.96 3.78 4.71
C ARG A 208 -12.64 3.48 3.37
N ILE A 209 -13.88 2.99 3.39
CA ILE A 209 -14.66 2.74 2.16
C ILE A 209 -14.94 4.05 1.43
N ARG A 210 -15.29 5.12 2.17
CA ARG A 210 -15.48 6.46 1.58
C ARG A 210 -14.20 6.97 0.93
N LEU A 211 -13.07 6.88 1.63
CA LEU A 211 -11.76 7.28 1.11
C LEU A 211 -11.44 6.58 -0.21
N TYR A 212 -11.75 5.28 -0.33
CA TYR A 212 -11.62 4.53 -1.57
C TYR A 212 -12.49 5.13 -2.68
N SER A 213 -13.79 5.35 -2.42
CA SER A 213 -14.72 5.90 -3.40
C SER A 213 -14.37 7.33 -3.84
N GLU A 214 -13.94 8.19 -2.92
CA GLU A 214 -13.47 9.56 -3.20
C GLU A 214 -12.19 9.54 -4.06
N SER A 215 -11.22 8.71 -3.67
CA SER A 215 -9.98 8.50 -4.40
C SER A 215 -10.22 8.01 -5.83
N LEU A 216 -11.18 7.09 -6.02
CA LEU A 216 -11.56 6.65 -7.35
C LEU A 216 -12.25 7.77 -8.12
N ALA A 217 -13.19 8.50 -7.52
CA ALA A 217 -13.94 9.56 -8.20
C ALA A 217 -13.02 10.65 -8.77
N ARG A 218 -11.87 10.89 -8.11
CA ARG A 218 -10.84 11.84 -8.57
C ARG A 218 -10.20 11.45 -9.92
N TYR A 219 -9.97 10.16 -10.17
CA TYR A 219 -9.19 9.68 -11.32
C TYR A 219 -9.93 8.70 -12.27
N GLY A 220 -11.10 8.21 -11.87
CA GLY A 220 -12.05 7.43 -12.68
C GLY A 220 -11.67 5.97 -13.00
N LYS A 221 -10.41 5.56 -12.83
CA LYS A 221 -9.94 4.20 -13.19
C LYS A 221 -9.81 3.28 -11.97
N SER A 222 -8.93 3.66 -11.05
CA SER A 222 -8.71 3.04 -9.74
C SER A 222 -8.42 4.16 -8.73
N PRO A 223 -8.48 3.90 -7.42
CA PRO A 223 -8.16 4.90 -6.40
C PRO A 223 -6.64 5.06 -6.16
N TYR A 224 -5.81 4.44 -7.00
CA TYR A 224 -4.39 4.27 -6.76
C TYR A 224 -3.51 5.08 -7.70
N LEU A 225 -2.43 5.60 -7.14
CA LEU A 225 -1.34 6.26 -7.83
C LEU A 225 -0.04 5.48 -7.64
N TYR A 226 0.85 5.61 -8.62
CA TYR A 226 2.20 5.08 -8.56
C TYR A 226 3.15 6.02 -9.31
N PRO A 227 4.35 6.29 -8.78
CA PRO A 227 5.32 7.17 -9.43
C PRO A 227 5.85 6.54 -10.73
N LEU A 228 6.07 7.38 -11.74
CA LEU A 228 6.89 7.00 -12.89
C LEU A 228 8.30 6.67 -12.41
N TYR A 229 8.94 5.69 -13.05
CA TYR A 229 10.26 5.15 -12.68
C TYR A 229 10.30 4.36 -11.36
N GLY A 230 9.13 4.12 -10.74
CA GLY A 230 9.00 3.24 -9.59
C GLY A 230 9.19 3.95 -8.25
N LEU A 231 9.07 3.19 -7.17
CA LEU A 231 9.22 3.73 -5.82
C LEU A 231 10.66 4.12 -5.50
N GLY A 232 11.64 3.86 -6.36
CA GLY A 232 13.00 4.35 -6.16
C GLY A 232 13.11 5.86 -6.05
N GLU A 233 12.17 6.58 -6.68
CA GLU A 233 12.03 8.04 -6.57
C GLU A 233 11.50 8.49 -5.19
N LEU A 234 10.84 7.57 -4.48
CA LEU A 234 10.48 7.72 -3.10
C LEU A 234 11.59 7.09 -2.24
N PRO A 235 12.07 7.72 -1.17
CA PRO A 235 13.22 7.13 -0.48
C PRO A 235 12.87 5.76 0.13
N GLN A 236 13.87 4.92 0.39
CA GLN A 236 13.85 3.46 0.45
C GLN A 236 14.67 2.90 1.70
N GLY A 237 14.12 1.97 2.53
CA GLY A 237 14.29 1.91 4.04
C GLY A 237 15.27 0.98 4.75
N PHE A 238 15.32 0.94 6.10
CA PHE A 238 16.00 -0.16 6.84
C PHE A 238 15.78 -0.28 8.37
N ALA A 239 15.85 -1.54 8.90
CA ALA A 239 15.71 -1.98 10.31
C ALA A 239 16.93 -2.70 11.00
N SER A 240 18.18 -2.54 10.53
CA SER A 240 19.40 -3.31 10.92
C SER A 240 20.29 -2.58 11.89
N TYR A 241 20.11 -1.27 12.05
CA TYR A 241 20.99 -0.48 12.89
C TYR A 241 20.87 -0.88 14.37
N VAL A 242 19.76 -1.51 14.75
CA VAL A 242 19.36 -1.77 16.12
C VAL A 242 18.74 -3.17 16.24
N THR A 243 19.49 -4.20 15.85
CA THR A 243 19.06 -5.62 15.89
C THR A 243 18.65 -6.11 17.28
N ASN A 244 19.14 -5.46 18.33
CA ASN A 244 18.83 -5.73 19.73
C ASN A 244 17.60 -4.96 20.28
N ARG A 245 16.94 -4.12 19.47
CA ARG A 245 15.73 -3.36 19.85
C ARG A 245 14.53 -3.66 18.96
N VAL A 246 14.61 -4.76 18.22
CA VAL A 246 13.55 -5.24 17.35
C VAL A 246 13.25 -6.71 17.66
N THR A 247 12.00 -7.09 17.47
CA THR A 247 11.56 -8.48 17.59
C THR A 247 10.94 -8.95 16.28
N LYS A 248 11.16 -10.22 15.92
CA LYS A 248 10.54 -10.83 14.74
C LYS A 248 9.05 -11.01 15.01
N VAL A 249 8.21 -10.44 14.16
CA VAL A 249 6.74 -10.51 14.25
C VAL A 249 6.10 -11.37 13.17
N GLY A 250 6.88 -11.83 12.19
CA GLY A 250 6.41 -12.72 11.14
C GLY A 250 7.42 -12.87 10.01
N GLN A 251 6.96 -13.40 8.89
CA GLN A 251 7.70 -13.46 7.64
C GLN A 251 6.77 -13.11 6.47
N VAL A 252 7.35 -12.57 5.41
CA VAL A 252 6.65 -12.25 4.16
C VAL A 252 7.36 -12.94 3.01
N ILE A 253 6.59 -13.60 2.15
CA ILE A 253 7.05 -14.01 0.83
C ILE A 253 6.69 -12.93 -0.19
N ARG A 254 7.64 -12.60 -1.07
CA ARG A 254 7.40 -11.83 -2.29
C ARG A 254 7.95 -12.59 -3.48
N VAL A 255 7.16 -12.66 -4.55
CA VAL A 255 7.57 -13.26 -5.83
C VAL A 255 7.39 -12.22 -6.91
N ILE A 256 8.50 -11.72 -7.44
CA ILE A 256 8.53 -10.82 -8.59
C ILE A 256 8.46 -11.68 -9.85
N CYS A 257 7.49 -11.40 -10.71
CA CYS A 257 7.25 -12.09 -11.97
C CYS A 257 7.36 -11.11 -13.13
N ILE A 258 8.21 -11.44 -14.10
CA ILE A 258 8.26 -10.74 -15.39
C ILE A 258 7.30 -11.42 -16.36
N LEU A 259 6.44 -10.64 -16.99
CA LEU A 259 5.47 -11.12 -17.98
C LEU A 259 5.65 -10.41 -19.32
N SER A 260 5.35 -11.13 -20.40
CA SER A 260 5.22 -10.58 -21.77
C SER A 260 3.77 -10.31 -22.19
N HIS A 261 2.83 -10.34 -21.24
CA HIS A 261 1.42 -10.13 -21.51
C HIS A 261 0.74 -9.44 -20.30
N PRO A 262 -0.37 -8.73 -20.51
CA PRO A 262 -1.20 -8.26 -19.40
C PRO A 262 -1.82 -9.46 -18.66
N ILE A 263 -2.20 -9.26 -17.41
CA ILE A 263 -2.86 -10.30 -16.61
C ILE A 263 -4.24 -10.59 -17.23
N LYS A 264 -4.59 -11.88 -17.38
CA LYS A 264 -5.89 -12.29 -17.96
C LYS A 264 -7.05 -11.74 -17.14
N ASN A 265 -8.17 -11.42 -17.81
CA ASN A 265 -9.37 -10.85 -17.20
C ASN A 265 -9.20 -9.47 -16.55
N THR A 266 -8.16 -8.71 -16.93
CA THR A 266 -7.97 -7.31 -16.51
C THR A 266 -8.37 -6.27 -17.56
N ASN A 267 -8.90 -6.71 -18.71
CA ASN A 267 -9.16 -5.85 -19.88
C ASN A 267 -7.88 -5.15 -20.36
N ASP A 268 -6.81 -5.94 -20.53
CA ASP A 268 -5.48 -5.51 -20.97
C ASP A 268 -4.92 -4.31 -20.19
N ALA A 269 -5.14 -4.30 -18.87
CA ALA A 269 -4.65 -3.24 -18.01
C ALA A 269 -3.11 -3.17 -18.06
N ASP A 270 -2.58 -1.96 -18.20
CA ASP A 270 -1.14 -1.68 -18.12
C ASP A 270 -0.60 -1.72 -16.68
N SER A 271 -1.50 -1.73 -15.71
CA SER A 271 -1.23 -1.73 -14.29
C SER A 271 -2.49 -2.10 -13.51
N CYS A 272 -2.34 -2.88 -12.44
CA CYS A 272 -3.47 -3.21 -11.59
C CYS A 272 -3.08 -3.65 -10.17
N GLN A 273 -4.04 -3.55 -9.26
CA GLN A 273 -4.04 -4.25 -7.98
C GLN A 273 -4.98 -5.45 -8.06
N ILE A 274 -4.59 -6.57 -7.47
CA ILE A 274 -5.43 -7.74 -7.23
C ILE A 274 -5.32 -8.11 -5.76
N ILE A 275 -6.46 -8.22 -5.09
CA ILE A 275 -6.54 -8.71 -3.71
C ILE A 275 -7.18 -10.09 -3.73
N ILE A 276 -6.56 -11.05 -3.05
CA ILE A 276 -7.06 -12.39 -2.84
C ILE A 276 -7.40 -12.53 -1.35
N PRO A 277 -8.67 -12.32 -0.97
CA PRO A 277 -9.09 -12.41 0.42
C PRO A 277 -8.78 -13.79 1.00
N GLN A 278 -8.28 -13.82 2.22
CA GLN A 278 -7.84 -15.01 2.95
C GLN A 278 -8.89 -16.15 2.94
N ASN A 279 -10.18 -15.79 3.04
CA ASN A 279 -11.31 -16.72 3.07
C ASN A 279 -11.50 -17.44 1.72
N GLN A 280 -11.08 -16.85 0.60
CA GLN A 280 -11.18 -17.43 -0.74
C GLN A 280 -10.10 -18.49 -1.04
N VAL A 281 -9.06 -18.55 -0.20
CA VAL A 281 -7.91 -19.46 -0.36
C VAL A 281 -7.57 -20.24 0.92
N ASN A 282 -8.49 -20.26 1.90
CA ASN A 282 -8.37 -20.97 3.17
C ASN A 282 -7.07 -20.61 3.94
N ARG A 283 -6.82 -19.30 4.08
CA ARG A 283 -5.66 -18.73 4.78
C ARG A 283 -6.10 -17.85 5.95
N LYS A 284 -5.13 -17.41 6.75
CA LYS A 284 -5.32 -16.39 7.81
C LYS A 284 -4.94 -14.98 7.37
N SER A 285 -4.28 -14.86 6.22
CA SER A 285 -3.77 -13.62 5.66
C SER A 285 -4.02 -13.59 4.16
N ASP A 286 -4.40 -12.42 3.66
CA ASP A 286 -4.60 -12.15 2.25
C ASP A 286 -3.35 -12.37 1.40
N ILE A 287 -3.55 -12.63 0.12
CA ILE A 287 -2.50 -12.58 -0.90
C ILE A 287 -2.74 -11.35 -1.78
N TYR A 288 -1.70 -10.58 -2.03
CA TYR A 288 -1.75 -9.38 -2.83
C TYR A 288 -0.97 -9.58 -4.12
N VAL A 289 -1.46 -9.00 -5.21
CA VAL A 289 -0.68 -8.80 -6.43
C VAL A 289 -0.78 -7.34 -6.83
N CYS A 290 0.34 -6.72 -7.09
CA CYS A 290 0.37 -5.48 -7.87
C CYS A 290 1.11 -5.73 -9.17
N MET A 291 0.63 -5.13 -10.24
CA MET A 291 1.28 -5.18 -11.54
C MET A 291 1.47 -3.75 -12.05
N ILE A 292 2.69 -3.47 -12.48
CA ILE A 292 3.10 -2.26 -13.20
C ILE A 292 3.88 -2.69 -14.45
N SER A 293 4.08 -1.79 -15.40
CA SER A 293 4.65 -2.13 -16.71
C SER A 293 5.47 -0.99 -17.29
N TYR A 294 5.92 -1.18 -18.52
CA TYR A 294 6.53 -0.12 -19.34
C TYR A 294 5.74 1.21 -19.34
N ALA A 295 4.42 1.19 -19.12
CA ALA A 295 3.60 2.40 -19.03
C ALA A 295 3.93 3.31 -17.82
N HIS A 296 4.68 2.78 -16.84
CA HIS A 296 5.19 3.49 -15.67
C HIS A 296 6.72 3.69 -15.73
N ASN A 297 7.38 3.39 -16.86
CA ASN A 297 8.83 3.47 -17.04
C ASN A 297 9.64 2.59 -16.07
N VAL A 298 9.07 1.46 -15.66
CA VAL A 298 9.72 0.48 -14.75
C VAL A 298 10.18 -0.80 -15.45
N ALA A 299 9.82 -0.98 -16.72
CA ALA A 299 10.17 -2.16 -17.51
C ALA A 299 10.35 -1.79 -18.99
N ALA A 300 11.10 -2.61 -19.72
CA ALA A 300 11.22 -2.48 -21.17
C ALA A 300 9.86 -2.57 -21.88
N GLN A 301 9.76 -1.97 -23.07
CA GLN A 301 8.52 -1.90 -23.86
C GLN A 301 7.86 -3.28 -24.01
N GLY A 302 6.56 -3.37 -23.70
CA GLY A 302 5.78 -4.61 -23.78
C GLY A 302 5.97 -5.58 -22.62
N LYS A 303 6.78 -5.23 -21.61
CA LYS A 303 6.99 -6.04 -20.40
C LYS A 303 6.20 -5.52 -19.21
N TYR A 304 5.82 -6.46 -18.35
CA TYR A 304 5.05 -6.23 -17.13
C TYR A 304 5.81 -6.84 -15.95
N ILE A 305 5.74 -6.18 -14.80
CA ILE A 305 6.26 -6.64 -13.53
C ILE A 305 5.05 -6.87 -12.62
N ALA A 306 4.73 -8.13 -12.36
CA ALA A 306 3.71 -8.52 -11.39
C ALA A 306 4.39 -9.04 -10.13
N ILE A 307 4.03 -8.51 -8.97
CA ILE A 307 4.65 -8.88 -7.70
C ILE A 307 3.56 -9.41 -6.79
N ALA A 308 3.66 -10.69 -6.45
CA ALA A 308 2.76 -11.37 -5.54
C ALA A 308 3.37 -11.40 -4.12
N SER A 309 2.57 -11.15 -3.09
CA SER A 309 3.04 -11.10 -1.70
C SER A 309 2.00 -11.59 -0.70
N THR A 310 2.45 -12.26 0.37
CA THR A 310 1.61 -12.66 1.52
C THR A 310 2.45 -12.90 2.78
N THR A 311 1.81 -12.88 3.94
CA THR A 311 2.42 -13.34 5.20
C THR A 311 2.62 -14.85 5.13
N VAL A 312 3.79 -15.34 5.56
CA VAL A 312 4.07 -16.79 5.60
C VAL A 312 3.33 -17.44 6.76
N GLU A 313 2.60 -18.52 6.47
CA GLU A 313 1.81 -19.30 7.45
C GLU A 313 2.31 -20.74 7.62
N THR A 314 3.15 -21.22 6.71
CA THR A 314 3.63 -22.61 6.65
C THR A 314 5.14 -22.69 6.40
N ASN A 315 5.68 -23.90 6.40
CA ASN A 315 7.10 -24.15 6.08
C ASN A 315 7.39 -24.21 4.57
N ASP A 316 6.38 -24.02 3.72
CA ASP A 316 6.50 -24.02 2.25
C ASP A 316 5.90 -22.72 1.66
N PRO A 317 6.59 -21.57 1.80
CA PRO A 317 6.03 -20.25 1.44
C PRO A 317 5.64 -20.12 -0.03
N GLU A 318 6.36 -20.77 -0.95
CA GLU A 318 6.06 -20.69 -2.39
C GLU A 318 4.74 -21.38 -2.74
N LYS A 319 4.36 -22.43 -2.01
CA LYS A 319 3.06 -23.09 -2.22
C LYS A 319 1.89 -22.21 -1.79
N GLU A 320 2.09 -21.35 -0.79
CA GLU A 320 1.07 -20.44 -0.27
C GLU A 320 0.65 -19.39 -1.30
N ILE A 321 1.58 -18.96 -2.15
CA ILE A 321 1.37 -17.89 -3.14
C ILE A 321 0.89 -18.40 -4.51
N ARG A 322 0.78 -19.72 -4.66
CA ARG A 322 0.36 -20.38 -5.91
C ARG A 322 -0.95 -19.82 -6.50
N PRO A 323 -2.03 -19.53 -5.73
CA PRO A 323 -3.25 -18.95 -6.29
C PRO A 323 -3.02 -17.62 -7.02
N ALA A 324 -2.04 -16.82 -6.58
CA ALA A 324 -1.64 -15.61 -7.28
C ALA A 324 -0.83 -15.95 -8.54
N LEU A 325 0.14 -16.85 -8.46
CA LEU A 325 1.00 -17.22 -9.60
C LEU A 325 0.21 -17.83 -10.77
N GLU A 326 -0.82 -18.64 -10.48
CA GLU A 326 -1.71 -19.21 -11.50
C GLU A 326 -2.44 -18.14 -12.33
N LEU A 327 -2.72 -16.97 -11.75
CA LEU A 327 -3.32 -15.83 -12.48
C LEU A 327 -2.33 -15.17 -13.44
N LEU A 328 -1.03 -15.33 -13.21
CA LEU A 328 0.05 -14.66 -13.94
C LEU A 328 0.60 -15.48 -15.11
N GLU A 329 0.26 -16.77 -15.20
CA GLU A 329 0.84 -17.65 -16.22
C GLU A 329 0.43 -17.28 -17.67
N PRO A 330 1.38 -17.38 -18.63
CA PRO A 330 2.78 -17.80 -18.50
C PRO A 330 3.74 -16.73 -17.94
N ILE A 331 4.67 -17.12 -17.05
CA ILE A 331 5.66 -16.22 -16.45
C ILE A 331 7.02 -16.39 -17.16
N ASP A 332 7.63 -15.28 -17.63
CA ASP A 332 8.94 -15.30 -18.31
C ASP A 332 10.08 -15.59 -17.32
N GLN A 333 10.04 -14.95 -16.14
CA GLN A 333 11.04 -15.12 -15.08
C GLN A 333 10.43 -14.85 -13.71
N LYS A 334 10.90 -15.59 -12.69
CA LYS A 334 10.51 -15.42 -11.29
C LYS A 334 11.72 -15.12 -10.40
N PHE A 335 11.53 -14.22 -9.44
CA PHE A 335 12.49 -13.91 -8.38
C PHE A 335 11.78 -14.04 -7.04
N VAL A 336 12.21 -14.99 -6.21
CA VAL A 336 11.55 -15.33 -4.93
C VAL A 336 12.39 -14.78 -3.78
N SER A 337 11.74 -14.09 -2.85
CA SER A 337 12.33 -13.67 -1.58
C SER A 337 11.40 -13.97 -0.42
N VAL A 338 11.96 -14.49 0.66
CA VAL A 338 11.29 -14.62 1.96
C VAL A 338 12.07 -13.79 2.96
N ASN A 339 11.40 -12.84 3.60
CA ASN A 339 12.03 -11.91 4.54
C ASN A 339 11.34 -11.94 5.89
N ASP A 340 12.13 -11.78 6.95
CA ASP A 340 11.63 -11.60 8.31
C ASP A 340 11.01 -10.20 8.44
N MET A 341 9.89 -10.11 9.15
CA MET A 341 9.27 -8.84 9.51
C MET A 341 9.59 -8.53 10.98
N TYR A 342 9.98 -7.29 11.24
CA TYR A 342 10.36 -6.83 12.57
C TYR A 342 9.48 -5.67 13.04
N ALA A 343 9.33 -5.57 14.36
CA ALA A 343 8.72 -4.43 15.04
C ALA A 343 9.59 -3.97 16.22
N PRO A 344 9.54 -2.68 16.60
CA PRO A 344 10.24 -2.17 17.77
C PRO A 344 9.84 -2.90 19.06
N THR A 345 10.81 -3.12 19.95
CA THR A 345 10.56 -3.63 21.31
C THR A 345 10.28 -2.53 22.33
N ASP A 346 10.56 -1.27 22.00
CA ASP A 346 10.29 -0.11 22.85
C ASP A 346 9.65 1.05 22.04
N LEU A 347 8.93 1.94 22.73
CA LEU A 347 8.22 3.04 22.08
C LEU A 347 9.13 4.22 21.69
N GLY A 348 10.41 4.21 22.05
CA GLY A 348 11.32 5.33 21.80
C GLY A 348 11.19 6.50 22.77
N THR A 349 10.15 6.55 23.62
CA THR A 349 9.86 7.70 24.48
C THR A 349 10.93 7.94 25.56
N GLU A 350 11.50 6.87 26.12
CA GLU A 350 12.61 6.97 27.08
C GLU A 350 13.98 6.90 26.39
N SER A 351 14.13 5.99 25.43
CA SER A 351 15.39 5.74 24.74
C SER A 351 15.75 6.85 23.75
N GLN A 352 14.77 7.63 23.29
CA GLN A 352 14.85 8.58 22.18
C GLN A 352 15.31 7.91 20.86
N ILE A 353 15.02 6.61 20.72
CA ILE A 353 15.29 5.82 19.52
C ILE A 353 13.96 5.34 18.94
N PHE A 354 13.55 5.95 17.83
CA PHE A 354 12.26 5.66 17.19
C PHE A 354 12.48 4.77 15.97
N ILE A 355 12.03 3.52 16.07
CA ILE A 355 12.23 2.50 15.03
C ILE A 355 10.91 2.26 14.30
N SER A 356 10.99 2.19 12.97
CA SER A 356 9.89 1.81 12.08
C SER A 356 9.68 0.31 12.02
N ARG A 357 8.50 -0.09 11.53
CA ARG A 357 8.16 -1.49 11.27
C ARG A 357 8.63 -1.89 9.86
N THR A 358 9.00 -3.16 9.69
CA THR A 358 9.25 -3.72 8.35
C THR A 358 8.00 -3.59 7.47
N TYR A 359 8.19 -3.31 6.19
CA TYR A 359 7.09 -3.27 5.23
C TYR A 359 6.37 -4.62 5.13
N ASP A 360 5.06 -4.57 5.39
CA ASP A 360 4.17 -5.71 5.36
C ASP A 360 3.86 -6.17 3.91
N PRO A 361 3.11 -7.28 3.70
CA PRO A 361 2.83 -7.80 2.37
C PRO A 361 1.79 -7.01 1.58
N THR A 362 1.14 -5.99 2.16
CA THR A 362 0.11 -5.22 1.43
C THR A 362 0.72 -4.50 0.23
N THR A 363 -0.05 -4.30 -0.83
CA THR A 363 0.39 -3.59 -2.03
C THR A 363 -0.06 -2.12 -2.05
N HIS A 364 -0.37 -1.57 -0.88
CA HIS A 364 -0.68 -0.15 -0.68
C HIS A 364 0.03 0.37 0.58
N PHE A 365 0.08 1.70 0.73
CA PHE A 365 0.84 2.34 1.80
C PHE A 365 0.08 2.62 3.11
N GLU A 366 -1.19 2.24 3.24
CA GLU A 366 -1.99 2.58 4.42
C GLU A 366 -1.31 2.22 5.76
N THR A 367 -0.80 0.98 5.90
CA THR A 367 -0.12 0.54 7.13
C THR A 367 1.23 1.22 7.35
N THR A 368 1.93 1.60 6.27
CA THR A 368 3.14 2.44 6.35
C THR A 368 2.80 3.84 6.83
N CYS A 369 1.68 4.41 6.37
CA CYS A 369 1.23 5.73 6.80
C CYS A 369 0.84 5.74 8.29
N ASP A 370 0.20 4.67 8.77
CA ASP A 370 -0.09 4.49 10.19
C ASP A 370 1.21 4.47 11.03
N ASP A 371 2.25 3.79 10.53
CA ASP A 371 3.55 3.72 11.20
C ASP A 371 4.26 5.09 11.25
N ILE A 372 4.22 5.86 10.14
CA ILE A 372 4.76 7.22 10.09
C ILE A 372 4.08 8.11 11.15
N LYS A 373 2.75 8.05 11.26
CA LYS A 373 2.00 8.85 12.23
C LYS A 373 2.28 8.43 13.66
N ASP A 374 2.36 7.13 13.91
CA ASP A 374 2.72 6.58 15.22
C ASP A 374 4.12 7.04 15.65
N ILE A 375 5.11 6.93 14.77
CA ILE A 375 6.47 7.42 15.04
C ILE A 375 6.46 8.92 15.30
N TYR A 376 5.81 9.72 14.43
CA TYR A 376 5.71 11.16 14.61
C TYR A 376 5.11 11.53 15.98
N LYS A 377 4.04 10.85 16.38
CA LYS A 377 3.40 11.06 17.68
C LYS A 377 4.33 10.70 18.83
N ARG A 378 5.05 9.57 18.74
CA ARG A 378 6.03 9.16 19.76
C ARG A 378 7.20 10.14 19.86
N MET A 379 7.65 10.69 18.73
CA MET A 379 8.74 11.67 18.67
C MET A 379 8.35 13.04 19.23
N THR A 380 7.14 13.50 18.93
CA THR A 380 6.73 14.90 19.20
C THR A 380 5.80 15.04 20.40
N GLY A 381 5.18 13.96 20.86
CA GLY A 381 4.12 13.97 21.87
C GLY A 381 2.78 14.50 21.35
N SER A 382 2.65 14.78 20.05
CA SER A 382 1.46 15.39 19.44
C SER A 382 0.89 14.54 18.31
N GLU A 383 -0.44 14.58 18.13
CA GLU A 383 -1.06 13.92 16.98
C GLU A 383 -0.58 14.54 15.66
N PHE A 384 -0.58 13.73 14.62
CA PHE A 384 -0.28 14.22 13.28
C PHE A 384 -1.49 15.01 12.73
N ASP A 385 -1.41 16.35 12.78
CA ASP A 385 -2.45 17.25 12.29
C ASP A 385 -1.98 18.04 11.04
N PHE A 386 -2.50 17.68 9.88
CA PHE A 386 -2.20 18.35 8.61
C PHE A 386 -2.57 19.84 8.60
N GLU A 387 -3.67 20.22 9.25
CA GLU A 387 -4.15 21.61 9.22
C GLU A 387 -3.31 22.48 10.15
N GLU A 388 -2.91 21.96 11.31
CA GLU A 388 -1.95 22.64 12.19
C GLU A 388 -0.59 22.81 11.49
N MET A 389 -0.12 21.78 10.81
CA MET A 389 1.16 21.83 10.09
C MET A 389 1.15 22.83 8.94
N LYS A 390 0.06 22.91 8.15
CA LYS A 390 -0.09 23.94 7.11
C LYS A 390 -0.03 25.34 7.71
N ARG A 391 -0.71 25.59 8.83
CA ARG A 391 -0.68 26.89 9.53
C ARG A 391 0.74 27.25 9.98
N LYS A 392 1.45 26.32 10.63
CA LYS A 392 2.84 26.53 11.06
C LYS A 392 3.79 26.80 9.90
N LYS A 393 3.59 26.15 8.75
CA LYS A 393 4.42 26.41 7.56
C LYS A 393 4.25 27.85 7.04
N VAL A 394 3.01 28.37 7.03
CA VAL A 394 2.74 29.77 6.68
C VAL A 394 3.39 30.73 7.68
N ASP A 395 3.34 30.41 8.98
CA ASP A 395 3.93 31.24 10.03
C ASP A 395 5.47 31.25 10.01
N ILE A 396 6.12 30.12 9.66
CA ILE A 396 7.59 30.00 9.62
C ILE A 396 8.17 30.67 8.37
N TYR A 397 7.50 30.54 7.22
CA TYR A 397 8.04 31.03 5.95
C TYR A 397 7.50 32.40 5.52
N GLY A 398 6.41 32.88 6.13
CA GLY A 398 5.81 34.19 5.86
C GLY A 398 5.49 34.39 4.38
N ASP A 399 4.23 34.24 3.98
CA ASP A 399 3.83 34.59 2.61
C ASP A 399 4.10 36.09 2.34
N ASN A 400 5.21 36.39 1.68
CA ASN A 400 5.30 37.58 0.83
C ASN A 400 4.45 37.27 -0.40
N GLN A 401 3.44 38.12 -0.61
CA GLN A 401 2.52 38.16 -1.76
C GLN A 401 3.17 37.86 -3.11
#